data_AF-A0ABD5WYF7-F1
#
_entry.id   AF-A0ABD5WYF7-F1
#
_cell.length_a   1.000
_cell.length_b   1.000
_cell.length_c   1.000
_cell.angle_alpha   90.00
_cell.angle_beta   90.00
_cell.angle_gamma   90.00
#
_symmetry.space_group_name_H-M   'P 1'
#
loop_
_entity.id
_entity.type
_entity.pdbx_description
1 polymer ?
#
loop_
_entity_poly.entity_id
_entity_poly.type
_entity_poly.pdbx_seq_one_letter_code
_entity_poly.pdbx_strand_id
1 'polypeptide(L)'
;MELIPSEKNVGGWDRTVRLVVGPILLIVAAAALLGVVTLGPVVIAASALVGLVLTVTGAVQKCTLNSLLGLNTYRGATEEQAEQEIERTERPA
;
A
#
# COMPACT_ATOMS: atom_id res chain seq x y z
N MET A 1 -18.12 37.18 4.45
CA MET A 1 -18.20 36.27 5.61
C MET A 1 -18.40 34.85 5.11
N GLU A 2 -17.36 34.13 4.67
CA GLU A 2 -16.33 33.49 5.51
C GLU A 2 -16.95 32.58 6.57
N LEU A 3 -16.61 31.30 6.74
CA LEU A 3 -15.63 30.41 6.15
C LEU A 3 -16.20 29.01 6.40
N ILE A 4 -16.19 28.14 5.39
CA ILE A 4 -16.25 26.70 5.66
C ILE A 4 -15.07 26.42 6.61
N PRO A 5 -15.30 25.87 7.82
CA PRO A 5 -14.24 25.66 8.79
C PRO A 5 -13.12 24.83 8.15
N SER A 6 -11.91 25.34 8.37
CA SER A 6 -10.63 24.74 8.02
C SER A 6 -10.59 23.27 8.42
N GLU A 7 -9.84 22.47 7.65
CA GLU A 7 -9.45 21.09 7.93
C GLU A 7 -10.47 20.01 7.56
N LYS A 8 -10.55 19.68 6.25
CA LYS A 8 -10.78 18.29 5.85
C LYS A 8 -9.52 17.46 6.16
N ASN A 9 -9.25 17.25 7.45
CA ASN A 9 -8.06 16.58 7.96
C ASN A 9 -8.43 15.36 8.80
N VAL A 10 -8.92 14.29 8.16
CA VAL A 10 -8.90 12.91 8.72
C VAL A 10 -8.92 11.82 7.62
N GLY A 11 -8.74 12.15 6.34
CA GLY A 11 -8.82 11.17 5.24
C GLY A 11 -7.49 10.77 4.59
N GLY A 12 -6.42 11.53 4.85
CA GLY A 12 -5.12 11.36 4.17
C GLY A 12 -4.09 10.61 5.02
N TRP A 13 -3.82 11.09 6.23
CA TRP A 13 -2.74 10.56 7.08
C TRP A 13 -3.02 9.13 7.56
N ASP A 14 -4.19 8.88 8.15
CA ASP A 14 -4.61 7.54 8.58
C ASP A 14 -4.51 6.54 7.41
N ARG A 15 -4.99 6.95 6.23
CA ARG A 15 -4.94 6.14 5.01
C ARG A 15 -3.52 5.87 4.51
N THR A 16 -2.65 6.88 4.48
CA THR A 16 -1.24 6.71 4.08
C THR A 16 -0.51 5.81 5.07
N VAL A 17 -0.74 5.98 6.36
CA VAL A 17 -0.14 5.13 7.39
C VAL A 17 -0.55 3.68 7.19
N ARG A 18 -1.83 3.36 6.93
CA ARG A 18 -2.26 1.98 6.65
C ARG A 18 -1.59 1.38 5.43
N LEU A 19 -1.48 2.16 4.36
CA LEU A 19 -0.87 1.74 3.10
C LEU A 19 0.65 1.60 3.14
N VAL A 20 1.33 2.23 4.10
CA VAL A 20 2.79 2.10 4.27
C VAL A 20 3.11 1.05 5.33
N VAL A 21 2.46 1.13 6.50
CA VAL A 21 2.72 0.22 7.63
C VAL A 21 2.26 -1.20 7.32
N GLY A 22 1.13 -1.37 6.62
CA GLY A 22 0.62 -2.69 6.24
C GLY A 22 1.62 -3.52 5.44
N PRO A 23 2.09 -3.03 4.28
CA PRO A 23 3.10 -3.73 3.48
C PRO A 23 4.42 -3.94 4.21
N ILE A 24 4.88 -2.97 5.00
CA ILE A 24 6.11 -3.14 5.80
C ILE A 24 5.98 -4.32 6.76
N LEU A 25 4.84 -4.44 7.46
CA LEU A 25 4.61 -5.57 8.35
C LEU A 25 4.58 -6.91 7.61
N LEU A 26 4.03 -6.96 6.39
CA LEU A 26 4.05 -8.15 5.55
C LEU A 26 5.48 -8.52 5.13
N ILE A 27 6.30 -7.54 4.75
CA ILE A 27 7.71 -7.75 4.38
C ILE A 27 8.50 -8.28 5.58
N VAL A 28 8.30 -7.73 6.78
CA VAL A 28 8.95 -8.20 8.01
C VAL A 28 8.52 -9.63 8.33
N ALA A 29 7.22 -9.95 8.22
CA ALA A 29 6.72 -11.30 8.43
C ALA A 29 7.35 -12.30 7.45
N ALA A 30 7.43 -11.93 6.16
CA ALA A 30 8.05 -12.74 5.12
C ALA A 30 9.56 -12.94 5.37
N ALA A 31 10.28 -11.87 5.71
CA ALA A 31 11.69 -11.93 6.06
C ALA A 31 11.94 -12.88 7.25
N ALA A 32 11.05 -12.87 8.23
CA ALA A 32 11.15 -13.77 9.37
C ALA A 32 10.85 -15.23 9.02
N LEU A 33 9.87 -15.49 8.14
CA LEU A 33 9.59 -16.83 7.63
C LEU A 33 10.75 -17.39 6.79
N LEU A 34 11.45 -16.52 6.06
CA LEU A 34 12.65 -16.87 5.28
C LEU A 34 13.92 -17.00 6.14
N GLY A 35 13.83 -16.76 7.46
CA GLY A 35 14.97 -16.84 8.37
C GLY A 35 15.96 -15.67 8.27
N VAL A 36 15.60 -14.59 7.56
CA VAL A 36 16.41 -13.36 7.49
C VAL A 36 16.41 -12.63 8.84
N VAL A 37 15.30 -12.71 9.57
CA VAL A 37 15.15 -12.12 10.92
C VAL A 37 14.59 -13.17 11.86
N THR A 38 15.18 -13.31 13.05
CA THR A 38 14.67 -14.22 14.08
C THR A 38 13.54 -13.55 14.87
N LEU A 39 12.29 -13.96 14.61
CA LEU A 39 11.10 -13.58 15.37
C LEU A 39 10.40 -14.82 15.91
N GLY A 40 9.72 -14.69 17.05
CA GLY A 40 8.88 -15.76 17.58
C GLY A 40 7.65 -16.00 16.69
N PRO A 41 7.12 -17.24 16.61
CA PRO A 41 6.02 -17.59 15.71
C PRO A 41 4.75 -16.76 15.96
N VAL A 42 4.46 -16.41 17.21
CA VAL A 42 3.33 -15.54 17.57
C VAL A 42 3.49 -14.14 16.97
N VAL A 43 4.70 -13.58 17.02
CA VAL A 43 5.00 -12.24 16.47
C VAL A 43 4.89 -12.25 14.95
N ILE A 44 5.39 -13.31 14.30
CA ILE A 44 5.27 -13.49 12.84
C ILE A 44 3.78 -13.53 12.44
N ALA A 45 2.98 -14.38 13.09
CA ALA A 45 1.56 -14.49 12.79
C ALA A 45 0.80 -13.18 13.02
N ALA A 46 1.07 -12.49 14.13
CA ALA A 46 0.46 -11.20 14.42
C ALA A 46 0.85 -10.13 13.39
N SER A 47 2.13 -10.05 13.03
CA SER A 47 2.61 -9.09 12.03
C SER A 47 2.00 -9.34 10.65
N ALA A 48 1.89 -10.60 10.23
CA ALA A 48 1.24 -10.97 8.97
C ALA A 48 -0.25 -10.59 8.98
N LEU A 49 -0.98 -10.93 10.05
CA LEU A 49 -2.41 -10.65 10.15
C LEU A 49 -2.68 -9.14 10.15
N VAL A 50 -1.98 -8.39 11.00
CA VAL A 50 -2.15 -6.94 11.09
C VAL A 50 -1.72 -6.27 9.79
N GLY A 51 -0.58 -6.66 9.22
CA GLY A 51 -0.09 -6.15 7.95
C GLY A 51 -1.07 -6.37 6.81
N LEU A 52 -1.67 -7.56 6.72
CA LEU A 52 -2.67 -7.91 5.72
C LEU A 52 -3.92 -7.04 5.88
N VAL A 53 -4.48 -6.94 7.09
CA VAL A 53 -5.69 -6.15 7.35
C VAL A 53 -5.46 -4.67 7.01
N LEU A 54 -4.33 -4.08 7.41
CA LEU A 54 -4.01 -2.69 7.11
C LEU A 54 -3.83 -2.46 5.61
N THR A 55 -3.15 -3.38 4.93
CA THR A 55 -2.92 -3.30 3.47
C THR A 55 -4.25 -3.38 2.72
N VAL A 56 -5.08 -4.40 3.01
CA VAL A 56 -6.37 -4.60 2.34
C VAL A 56 -7.32 -3.45 2.63
N THR A 57 -7.45 -3.02 3.88
CA THR A 57 -8.34 -1.90 4.22
C THR A 57 -7.87 -0.58 3.59
N GLY A 58 -6.56 -0.33 3.56
CA GLY A 58 -5.98 0.83 2.87
C GLY A 58 -6.19 0.77 1.34
N ALA A 59 -6.01 -0.41 0.73
CA ALA A 59 -6.15 -0.62 -0.70
C ALA A 59 -7.61 -0.55 -1.17
N VAL A 60 -8.55 -1.17 -0.46
CA VAL A 60 -9.98 -1.13 -0.78
C VAL A 60 -10.52 0.29 -0.68
N GLN A 61 -10.08 1.08 0.31
CA GLN A 61 -10.40 2.51 0.42
C GLN A 61 -9.74 3.34 -0.70
N LYS A 62 -8.54 2.97 -1.18
CA LYS A 62 -7.96 3.52 -2.41
C LYS A 62 -8.88 3.28 -3.60
N CYS A 63 -9.37 2.07 -3.80
CA CYS A 63 -10.20 1.72 -4.94
C CYS A 63 -11.56 2.41 -4.91
N THR A 64 -12.25 2.46 -3.76
CA THR A 64 -13.58 3.12 -3.66
C THR A 64 -13.49 4.64 -3.73
N LEU A 65 -12.51 5.27 -3.09
CA LEU A 65 -12.39 6.73 -3.08
C LEU A 65 -11.79 7.29 -4.38
N ASN A 66 -10.90 6.53 -5.05
CA ASN A 66 -10.33 6.90 -6.36
C ASN A 66 -11.36 6.74 -7.50
N SER A 67 -12.18 5.68 -7.45
CA SER A 67 -13.21 5.41 -8.46
C SER A 67 -14.36 6.42 -8.43
N LEU A 68 -14.72 6.94 -7.24
CA LEU A 68 -15.77 7.96 -7.09
C LEU A 68 -15.32 9.40 -7.46
N LEU A 69 -14.02 9.70 -7.37
CA LEU A 69 -13.50 11.05 -7.62
C LEU A 69 -12.88 11.21 -9.02
N GLY A 70 -12.77 10.15 -9.83
CA GLY A 70 -12.21 10.23 -11.19
C GLY A 70 -10.74 10.69 -11.24
N LEU A 71 -10.05 10.74 -10.10
CA LEU A 71 -8.72 11.31 -9.94
C LEU A 71 -7.69 10.20 -9.77
N ASN A 72 -7.38 9.50 -10.86
CA ASN A 72 -6.24 8.59 -10.94
C ASN A 72 -4.93 9.32 -10.60
N THR A 73 -4.60 9.36 -9.31
CA THR A 73 -3.29 9.75 -8.78
C THR A 73 -2.60 8.50 -8.23
N TYR A 74 -2.32 7.56 -9.14
CA TYR A 74 -1.20 6.66 -9.00
C TYR A 74 -0.19 7.04 -10.07
N ARG A 75 0.67 7.99 -9.75
CA ARG A 75 1.96 8.17 -10.43
C ARG A 75 3.02 7.89 -9.38
N GLY A 76 3.76 6.80 -9.59
CA GLY A 76 4.72 6.19 -8.66
C GLY A 76 4.37 4.71 -8.46
N ALA A 77 4.60 3.85 -9.46
CA ALA A 77 5.89 3.18 -9.70
C ALA A 77 6.37 2.51 -8.40
N THR A 78 6.51 1.18 -8.33
CA THR A 78 7.84 0.62 -8.60
C THR A 78 7.82 -0.81 -9.16
N GLU A 79 6.72 -1.57 -9.16
CA GLU A 79 6.82 -3.00 -9.54
C GLU A 79 6.02 -3.36 -10.81
N GLU A 80 4.79 -2.87 -10.98
CA GLU A 80 3.95 -3.24 -12.14
C GLU A 80 4.35 -2.56 -13.47
N GLN A 81 5.22 -1.54 -13.44
CA GLN A 81 5.64 -0.79 -14.63
C GLN A 81 6.97 -1.27 -15.23
N ALA A 82 7.81 -1.95 -14.45
CA ALA A 82 9.07 -2.49 -14.94
C ALA A 82 8.85 -3.62 -15.97
N GLU A 83 7.79 -4.41 -15.78
CA GLU A 83 7.49 -5.55 -16.64
C GLU A 83 6.94 -5.12 -18.03
N GLN A 84 6.13 -4.05 -18.09
CA GLN A 84 5.50 -3.63 -19.35
C GLN A 84 6.41 -2.83 -20.29
N GLU A 85 7.49 -2.21 -19.79
CA GLU A 85 8.44 -1.50 -20.64
C GLU A 85 9.46 -2.42 -21.32
N ILE A 86 9.79 -3.54 -20.65
CA ILE A 86 10.67 -4.58 -21.20
C ILE A 86 9.97 -5.25 -22.40
N GLU A 87 8.68 -5.59 -22.28
CA GLU A 87 7.93 -6.25 -23.35
C GLU A 87 7.77 -5.40 -24.62
N ARG A 88 7.73 -4.07 -24.50
CA ARG A 88 7.62 -3.14 -25.64
C ARG A 88 8.95 -2.98 -26.39
N THR A 89 10.08 -3.14 -25.71
CA THR A 89 11.41 -2.95 -26.29
C THR A 89 11.88 -4.18 -27.07
N GLU A 90 11.36 -5.37 -26.75
CA GLU A 90 11.74 -6.64 -27.38
C GLU A 90 10.95 -7.02 -28.64
N ARG A 91 10.06 -6.16 -29.16
CA ARG A 91 9.43 -6.40 -30.47
C ARG A 91 10.20 -5.65 -31.57
N PRO A 92 11.18 -6.28 -32.25
CA PRO A 92 11.78 -5.70 -33.44
C PRO A 92 10.69 -5.59 -34.54
N ALA A 93 10.76 -4.49 -35.29
CA ALA A 93 9.89 -4.18 -36.43
C ALA A 93 10.09 -5.13 -37.61
#